data_AF-A0A965MTR7-F1
#
_entry.id   AF-A0A965MTR7-F1
#
_cell.length_a   1.000
_cell.length_b   1.000
_cell.length_c   1.000
_cell.angle_alpha   90.00
_cell.angle_beta   90.00
_cell.angle_gamma   90.00
#
_symmetry.space_group_name_H-M   'P 1'
#
loop_
_entity.id
_entity.type
_entity.pdbx_description
1 polymer ?
#
loop_
_entity_poly.entity_id
_entity_poly.type
_entity_poly.pdbx_seq_one_letter_code
_entity_poly.pdbx_strand_id
1 'polypeptide(L)'
;MGPVRGCFGRHRQVRRQCPGECRDGQVGRQCGQCRCRGEASDLAVSDLLRRLSAEHGQSPWLDNLQRSFISGGMLRTIIDSGVRGLTSNPTIFQKAIQGSADYDEQFAAEIRRGLSPVDAYWELVISDIHGALDAFETVHRQSAGVDGYVSVEVDPSLAHDGPGTLAAARALDDRIDRDNVMIKIPATREGVPAIRQMIADGRNVNVTLIFSLDRYRDVMEAYLLGLEDRLKEGLPVEGIASVASFFISRVDTEIDKRLDSIGTPGALALRGTAAVNQAKLAYDSFAEVFSGPRWQTLAHLGAQVQRPLWASTSTKNPAYPDTLYVDALIGPHTVNTLPDATLEAFSDHGTVARTIDVGVGTARAQWDELAVHGVNVDDVANQLEREGVASFIKSFEDLISALHDKASSLGS
;
A
#
# COMPACT_ATOMS: atom_id res chain seq x y z
N MET A 1 -29.93 -52.11 23.10
CA MET A 1 -30.90 -51.78 24.17
C MET A 1 -30.26 -50.78 25.11
N GLY A 2 -30.93 -49.66 25.40
CA GLY A 2 -30.54 -48.67 26.43
C GLY A 2 -29.77 -47.44 25.91
N PRO A 3 -30.01 -46.24 26.48
CA PRO A 3 -30.37 -45.08 25.66
C PRO A 3 -29.48 -43.83 25.80
N VAL A 4 -29.74 -42.90 24.87
CA VAL A 4 -29.30 -41.50 24.75
C VAL A 4 -29.32 -40.75 26.08
N ARG A 5 -28.20 -40.07 26.41
CA ARG A 5 -28.14 -39.03 27.44
C ARG A 5 -27.96 -37.66 26.78
N GLY A 6 -29.03 -36.88 26.78
CA GLY A 6 -28.96 -35.42 26.66
C GLY A 6 -28.82 -34.82 28.06
N CYS A 7 -27.90 -33.88 28.24
CA CYS A 7 -27.81 -33.04 29.42
C CYS A 7 -27.76 -31.56 28.99
N PHE A 8 -28.83 -30.86 29.34
CA PHE A 8 -28.97 -29.41 29.39
C PHE A 8 -28.01 -28.79 30.42
N GLY A 9 -27.49 -27.60 30.12
CA GLY A 9 -26.62 -26.87 31.05
C GLY A 9 -26.38 -25.38 30.74
N ARG A 10 -27.46 -24.58 30.79
CA ARG A 10 -27.55 -23.16 31.23
C ARG A 10 -26.46 -22.15 30.79
N HIS A 11 -26.86 -21.19 29.94
CA HIS A 11 -26.36 -19.81 30.01
C HIS A 11 -27.48 -18.85 30.46
N ARG A 12 -27.16 -18.08 31.51
CA ARG A 12 -27.99 -16.99 32.05
C ARG A 12 -28.11 -15.88 30.99
N GLN A 13 -29.33 -15.57 30.54
CA GLN A 13 -29.60 -14.30 29.86
C GLN A 13 -29.82 -13.20 30.91
N VAL A 14 -29.01 -12.15 30.84
CA VAL A 14 -29.23 -10.90 31.54
C VAL A 14 -30.31 -10.12 30.80
N ARG A 15 -31.50 -10.00 31.41
CA ARG A 15 -32.56 -9.10 30.94
C ARG A 15 -32.12 -7.66 31.20
N ARG A 16 -31.95 -6.85 30.15
CA ARG A 16 -32.04 -5.38 30.25
C ARG A 16 -33.49 -4.97 29.95
N GLN A 17 -34.12 -4.30 30.90
CA GLN A 17 -35.46 -3.72 30.78
C GLN A 17 -35.41 -2.48 29.87
N CYS A 18 -36.26 -2.46 28.84
CA CYS A 18 -36.70 -1.22 28.19
C CYS A 18 -37.96 -0.71 28.90
N PRO A 19 -38.09 0.59 29.20
CA PRO A 19 -39.31 1.15 29.74
C PRO A 19 -40.23 1.57 28.57
N GLY A 20 -41.39 0.92 28.45
CA GLY A 20 -42.43 1.33 27.48
C GLY A 20 -43.44 0.22 27.23
N GLU A 21 -44.63 0.35 27.82
CA GLU A 21 -45.76 -0.55 27.60
C GLU A 21 -46.30 -0.42 26.17
N CYS A 22 -46.38 -1.53 25.42
CA CYS A 22 -47.29 -1.64 24.27
C CYS A 22 -48.47 -2.53 24.68
N ARG A 23 -49.67 -1.95 24.77
CA ARG A 23 -50.93 -2.69 24.94
C ARG A 23 -51.41 -3.27 23.61
N ASP A 24 -52.09 -4.40 23.72
CA ASP A 24 -52.63 -5.20 22.62
C ASP A 24 -53.49 -4.43 21.61
N GLY A 25 -53.31 -4.78 20.34
CA GLY A 25 -54.29 -4.61 19.28
C GLY A 25 -54.21 -3.31 18.49
N GLN A 26 -53.27 -3.21 17.54
CA GLN A 26 -53.43 -2.40 16.32
C GLN A 26 -52.43 -2.83 15.24
N VAL A 27 -52.96 -3.28 14.11
CA VAL A 27 -52.23 -3.60 12.88
C VAL A 27 -51.92 -2.29 12.14
N GLY A 28 -50.65 -2.09 11.78
CA GLY A 28 -50.22 -1.11 10.79
C GLY A 28 -49.89 0.29 11.34
N ARG A 29 -48.62 0.54 11.65
CA ARG A 29 -47.85 1.76 11.33
C ARG A 29 -46.41 1.61 11.78
N GLN A 30 -45.49 2.12 10.96
CA GLN A 30 -44.06 2.24 11.23
C GLN A 30 -43.82 2.96 12.56
N CYS A 31 -43.05 2.34 13.46
CA CYS A 31 -42.37 3.05 14.54
C CYS A 31 -40.87 2.88 14.33
N GLY A 32 -40.21 4.01 14.06
CA GLY A 32 -38.79 4.07 13.73
C GLY A 32 -37.89 3.90 14.96
N GLN A 33 -36.62 3.64 14.64
CA GLN A 33 -35.44 3.85 15.50
C GLN A 33 -35.34 2.99 16.76
N CYS A 34 -34.93 1.73 16.57
CA CYS A 34 -33.99 1.04 17.47
C CYS A 34 -33.30 -0.08 16.67
N ARG A 35 -32.16 0.20 16.03
CA ARG A 35 -31.24 -0.88 15.60
C ARG A 35 -30.39 -1.25 16.82
N CYS A 36 -30.66 -2.41 17.40
CA CYS A 36 -29.70 -3.05 18.30
C CYS A 36 -28.42 -3.32 17.49
N ARG A 37 -27.31 -2.65 17.81
CA ARG A 37 -25.98 -3.05 17.31
C ARG A 37 -25.66 -4.41 17.93
N GLY A 38 -25.76 -5.45 17.13
CA GLY A 38 -25.20 -6.75 17.45
C GLY A 38 -23.69 -6.64 17.55
N GLU A 39 -23.14 -7.23 18.61
CA GLU A 39 -21.73 -7.53 18.79
C GLU A 39 -21.24 -8.36 17.59
N ALA A 40 -20.02 -8.04 17.11
CA ALA A 40 -19.27 -8.72 16.05
C ALA A 40 -20.12 -9.17 14.86
N SER A 41 -20.21 -8.32 13.82
CA SER A 41 -20.61 -8.80 12.51
C SER A 41 -19.65 -9.90 12.09
N ASP A 42 -20.15 -11.13 11.99
CA ASP A 42 -19.59 -12.16 11.13
C ASP A 42 -19.43 -11.50 9.76
N LEU A 43 -18.21 -11.05 9.45
CA LEU A 43 -17.77 -10.78 8.10
C LEU A 43 -18.01 -12.09 7.36
N ALA A 44 -19.11 -12.18 6.60
CA ALA A 44 -19.13 -13.07 5.46
C ALA A 44 -17.89 -12.67 4.67
N VAL A 45 -16.84 -13.50 4.72
CA VAL A 45 -15.53 -13.18 4.13
C VAL A 45 -15.79 -12.98 2.66
N SER A 46 -15.86 -11.73 2.24
CA SER A 46 -16.09 -11.36 0.87
C SER A 46 -14.94 -11.91 0.04
N ASP A 47 -15.26 -12.68 -0.99
CA ASP A 47 -14.26 -13.30 -1.86
C ASP A 47 -13.63 -12.29 -2.83
N LEU A 48 -14.05 -11.02 -2.81
CA LEU A 48 -13.66 -10.00 -3.78
C LEU A 48 -12.13 -9.79 -3.84
N LEU A 49 -11.43 -9.76 -2.69
CA LEU A 49 -9.97 -9.62 -2.66
C LEU A 49 -9.26 -10.84 -3.26
N ARG A 50 -9.76 -12.06 -3.00
CA ARG A 50 -9.21 -13.28 -3.59
C ARG A 50 -9.39 -13.27 -5.11
N ARG A 51 -10.58 -12.85 -5.57
CA ARG A 51 -10.92 -12.73 -6.99
C ARG A 51 -10.04 -11.74 -7.74
N LEU A 52 -9.59 -10.63 -7.13
CA LEU A 52 -8.62 -9.71 -7.76
C LEU A 52 -7.37 -10.46 -8.24
N SER A 53 -6.77 -11.27 -7.37
CA SER A 53 -5.55 -12.01 -7.70
C SER A 53 -5.85 -13.21 -8.61
N ALA A 54 -6.90 -13.98 -8.30
CA ALA A 54 -7.21 -15.23 -9.00
C ALA A 54 -7.79 -15.03 -10.41
N GLU A 55 -8.62 -14.01 -10.62
CA GLU A 55 -9.31 -13.78 -11.90
C GLU A 55 -8.61 -12.74 -12.77
N HIS A 56 -7.92 -11.77 -12.16
CA HIS A 56 -7.37 -10.62 -12.88
C HIS A 56 -5.87 -10.42 -12.71
N GLY A 57 -5.19 -11.22 -11.87
CA GLY A 57 -3.75 -11.09 -11.66
C GLY A 57 -3.34 -9.76 -11.01
N GLN A 58 -4.26 -9.12 -10.27
CA GLN A 58 -3.98 -7.96 -9.43
C GLN A 58 -3.85 -8.39 -7.97
N SER A 59 -2.72 -8.10 -7.33
CA SER A 59 -2.50 -8.45 -5.93
C SER A 59 -2.95 -7.31 -4.99
N PRO A 60 -3.95 -7.52 -4.10
CA PRO A 60 -4.27 -6.55 -3.07
C PRO A 60 -3.24 -6.62 -1.94
N TRP A 61 -2.63 -5.50 -1.61
CA TRP A 61 -1.68 -5.36 -0.49
C TRP A 61 -2.31 -4.47 0.59
N LEU A 62 -1.90 -4.67 1.84
CA LEU A 62 -2.28 -3.81 2.95
C LEU A 62 -1.33 -2.61 3.04
N ASP A 63 -1.87 -1.38 3.09
CA ASP A 63 -1.09 -0.14 3.31
C ASP A 63 -1.10 0.28 4.78
N ASN A 64 -0.77 -0.66 5.67
CA ASN A 64 -0.72 -0.43 7.11
C ASN A 64 0.10 -1.51 7.80
N LEU A 65 0.74 -1.15 8.92
CA LEU A 65 1.38 -2.07 9.83
C LEU A 65 1.35 -1.50 11.25
N GLN A 66 0.88 -2.31 12.19
CA GLN A 66 0.95 -2.02 13.61
C GLN A 66 1.17 -3.31 14.38
N ARG A 67 1.85 -3.21 15.53
CA ARG A 67 2.27 -4.37 16.33
C ARG A 67 1.11 -5.28 16.74
N SER A 68 -0.03 -4.71 17.10
CA SER A 68 -1.25 -5.45 17.44
C SER A 68 -1.78 -6.31 16.29
N PHE A 69 -1.50 -5.97 15.03
CA PHE A 69 -1.87 -6.85 13.91
C PHE A 69 -1.08 -8.16 13.91
N ILE A 70 0.20 -8.09 14.29
CA ILE A 70 1.09 -9.23 14.37
C ILE A 70 0.76 -10.05 15.61
N SER A 71 0.80 -9.42 16.79
CA SER A 71 0.65 -10.12 18.09
C SER A 71 -0.79 -10.60 18.33
N GLY A 72 -1.79 -9.90 17.79
CA GLY A 72 -3.20 -10.21 17.95
C GLY A 72 -3.79 -11.17 16.91
N GLY A 73 -2.99 -11.62 15.92
CA GLY A 73 -3.44 -12.54 14.86
C GLY A 73 -4.30 -11.90 13.77
N MET A 74 -4.59 -10.59 13.86
CA MET A 74 -5.38 -9.87 12.83
C MET A 74 -4.69 -9.90 11.46
N LEU A 75 -3.35 -9.80 11.41
CA LEU A 75 -2.61 -9.88 10.14
C LEU A 75 -2.88 -11.22 9.43
N ARG A 76 -3.01 -12.31 10.19
CA ARG A 76 -3.37 -13.61 9.62
C ARG A 76 -4.78 -13.60 9.03
N THR A 77 -5.75 -13.02 9.73
CA THR A 77 -7.12 -12.85 9.23
C THR A 77 -7.14 -12.03 7.94
N ILE A 78 -6.35 -10.96 7.85
CA ILE A 78 -6.22 -10.12 6.65
C ILE A 78 -5.60 -10.90 5.48
N ILE A 79 -4.56 -11.70 5.73
CA ILE A 79 -3.98 -12.58 4.72
C ILE A 79 -5.02 -13.62 4.24
N ASP A 80 -5.77 -14.20 5.18
CA ASP A 80 -6.83 -15.16 4.91
C ASP A 80 -8.08 -14.51 4.26
N SER A 81 -8.18 -13.19 4.13
CA SER A 81 -9.22 -12.56 3.32
C SER A 81 -8.83 -12.43 1.84
N GLY A 82 -7.55 -12.62 1.52
CA GLY A 82 -7.03 -12.54 0.15
C GLY A 82 -5.90 -11.53 -0.03
N VAL A 83 -5.47 -10.82 1.02
CA VAL A 83 -4.30 -9.92 0.94
C VAL A 83 -3.02 -10.70 0.66
N ARG A 84 -2.19 -10.13 -0.21
CA ARG A 84 -1.03 -10.80 -0.83
C ARG A 84 0.31 -10.15 -0.50
N GLY A 85 0.32 -9.02 0.19
CA GLY A 85 1.54 -8.33 0.61
C GLY A 85 1.22 -7.13 1.48
N LEU A 86 2.26 -6.39 1.89
CA LEU A 86 2.12 -5.28 2.82
C LEU A 86 3.12 -4.17 2.50
N THR A 87 2.68 -2.92 2.66
CA THR A 87 3.56 -1.74 2.66
C THR A 87 3.52 -1.03 3.99
N SER A 88 4.69 -0.60 4.47
CA SER A 88 4.84 0.38 5.54
C SER A 88 5.47 1.68 5.00
N ASN A 89 5.40 2.74 5.79
CA ASN A 89 6.05 4.03 5.55
C ASN A 89 6.20 4.79 6.88
N PRO A 90 6.98 5.89 6.94
CA PRO A 90 7.20 6.63 8.17
C PRO A 90 5.90 7.12 8.85
N THR A 91 4.90 7.56 8.08
CA THR A 91 3.60 8.01 8.62
C THR A 91 2.81 6.87 9.26
N ILE A 92 2.89 5.65 8.72
CA ILE A 92 2.26 4.46 9.30
C ILE A 92 2.89 4.16 10.68
N PHE A 93 4.22 4.10 10.76
CA PHE A 93 4.92 3.86 12.02
C PHE A 93 4.71 4.98 13.03
N GLN A 94 4.68 6.24 12.57
CA GLN A 94 4.36 7.38 13.43
C GLN A 94 3.02 7.16 14.14
N LYS A 95 1.96 6.86 13.38
CA LYS A 95 0.63 6.61 13.92
C LYS A 95 0.59 5.40 14.85
N ALA A 96 1.23 4.30 14.47
CA ALA A 96 1.23 3.07 15.27
C ALA A 96 1.94 3.26 16.62
N ILE A 97 3.14 3.87 16.61
CA ILE A 97 3.99 4.04 17.78
C ILE A 97 3.44 5.11 18.72
N GLN A 98 2.94 6.23 18.19
CA GLN A 98 2.35 7.29 19.02
C GLN A 98 0.92 6.98 19.46
N GLY A 99 0.21 6.16 18.69
CA GLY A 99 -1.20 5.84 18.91
C GLY A 99 -1.47 4.67 19.87
N SER A 100 -0.43 3.96 20.32
CA SER A 100 -0.58 2.76 21.15
C SER A 100 0.54 2.59 22.18
N ALA A 101 0.27 1.78 23.21
CA ALA A 101 1.27 1.38 24.20
C ALA A 101 2.05 0.10 23.81
N ASP A 102 1.76 -0.48 22.64
CA ASP A 102 2.30 -1.78 22.20
C ASP A 102 3.83 -1.75 22.04
N TYR A 103 4.40 -0.55 21.90
CA TYR A 103 5.83 -0.33 21.66
C TYR A 103 6.62 0.01 22.93
N ASP A 104 5.94 0.30 24.04
CA ASP A 104 6.53 0.90 25.24
C ASP A 104 7.58 0.00 25.88
N GLU A 105 7.28 -1.29 26.01
CA GLU A 105 8.15 -2.26 26.69
C GLU A 105 9.46 -2.45 25.94
N GLN A 106 9.40 -2.71 24.63
CA GLN A 106 10.59 -2.86 23.80
C GLN A 106 11.37 -1.55 23.73
N PHE A 107 10.70 -0.42 23.53
CA PHE A 107 11.39 0.88 23.49
C PHE A 107 12.16 1.15 24.78
N ALA A 108 11.54 0.94 25.94
CA ALA A 108 12.20 1.12 27.23
C ALA A 108 13.36 0.13 27.43
N ALA A 109 13.26 -1.09 26.91
CA ALA A 109 14.36 -2.05 26.94
C ALA A 109 15.56 -1.59 26.09
N GLU A 110 15.32 -1.07 24.88
CA GLU A 110 16.39 -0.57 24.02
C GLU A 110 17.08 0.68 24.59
N ILE A 111 16.32 1.62 25.17
CA ILE A 111 16.90 2.77 25.86
C ILE A 111 17.75 2.33 27.06
N ARG A 112 17.30 1.34 27.86
CA ARG A 112 18.11 0.77 28.95
C ARG A 112 19.38 0.07 28.48
N ARG A 113 19.41 -0.45 27.25
CA ARG A 113 20.61 -1.02 26.61
C ARG A 113 21.58 0.07 26.12
N GLY A 114 21.20 1.34 26.20
CA GLY A 114 22.03 2.48 25.82
C GLY A 114 21.90 2.88 24.34
N LEU A 115 20.87 2.38 23.63
CA LEU A 115 20.61 2.79 22.25
C LEU A 115 20.11 4.24 22.20
N SER A 116 20.44 4.94 21.12
CA SER A 116 19.81 6.23 20.83
C SER A 116 18.32 6.05 20.49
N PRO A 117 17.46 7.07 20.61
CA PRO A 117 16.06 6.97 20.21
C PRO A 117 15.86 6.58 18.74
N VAL A 118 16.79 6.99 17.86
CA VAL A 118 16.78 6.63 16.43
C VAL A 118 17.13 5.15 16.23
N ASP A 119 18.16 4.64 16.93
CA ASP A 119 18.51 3.22 16.85
C ASP A 119 17.40 2.34 17.44
N ALA A 120 16.83 2.77 18.57
CA ALA A 120 15.68 2.11 19.19
C ALA A 120 14.46 2.10 18.25
N TYR A 121 14.18 3.19 17.54
CA TYR A 121 13.14 3.22 16.51
C TYR A 121 13.37 2.12 15.46
N TRP A 122 14.60 1.99 14.94
CA TRP A 122 14.89 0.96 13.95
C TRP A 122 14.73 -0.47 14.50
N GLU A 123 15.08 -0.71 15.78
CA GLU A 123 14.78 -2.00 16.44
C GLU A 123 13.27 -2.28 16.54
N LEU A 124 12.45 -1.26 16.79
CA LEU A 124 10.98 -1.42 16.80
C LEU A 124 10.46 -1.78 15.40
N VAL A 125 10.89 -1.02 14.39
CA VAL A 125 10.47 -1.21 12.98
C VAL A 125 10.88 -2.58 12.48
N ILE A 126 12.14 -2.97 12.66
CA ILE A 126 12.66 -4.24 12.14
C ILE A 126 11.98 -5.43 12.83
N SER A 127 11.70 -5.34 14.13
CA SER A 127 10.91 -6.35 14.85
C SER A 127 9.52 -6.55 14.22
N ASP A 128 8.79 -5.45 13.96
CA ASP A 128 7.47 -5.52 13.32
C ASP A 128 7.56 -6.04 11.88
N ILE A 129 8.59 -5.64 11.12
CA ILE A 129 8.83 -6.10 9.75
C ILE A 129 9.11 -7.61 9.74
N HIS A 130 9.93 -8.15 10.64
CA HIS A 130 10.12 -9.60 10.76
C HIS A 130 8.83 -10.34 11.05
N GLY A 131 8.02 -9.84 12.00
CA GLY A 131 6.72 -10.44 12.31
C GLY A 131 5.77 -10.45 11.12
N ALA A 132 5.78 -9.40 10.30
CA ALA A 132 5.02 -9.35 9.06
C ALA A 132 5.58 -10.31 7.99
N LEU A 133 6.91 -10.35 7.81
CA LEU A 133 7.59 -11.24 6.85
C LEU A 133 7.28 -12.72 7.15
N ASP A 134 7.27 -13.10 8.42
CA ASP A 134 6.89 -14.44 8.89
C ASP A 134 5.42 -14.76 8.56
N ALA A 135 4.51 -13.80 8.79
CA ALA A 135 3.10 -13.99 8.46
C ALA A 135 2.85 -14.21 6.96
N PHE A 136 3.63 -13.54 6.10
CA PHE A 136 3.52 -13.64 4.65
C PHE A 136 4.38 -14.75 4.02
N GLU A 137 5.23 -15.46 4.77
CA GLU A 137 6.16 -16.47 4.25
C GLU A 137 5.42 -17.56 3.43
N THR A 138 4.27 -18.03 3.93
CA THR A 138 3.48 -19.05 3.21
C THR A 138 2.94 -18.52 1.88
N VAL A 139 2.51 -17.26 1.83
CA VAL A 139 2.06 -16.61 0.59
C VAL A 139 3.22 -16.48 -0.39
N HIS A 140 4.38 -16.06 0.10
CA HIS A 140 5.59 -15.92 -0.71
C HIS A 140 6.01 -17.23 -1.36
N ARG A 141 6.12 -18.29 -0.56
CA ARG A 141 6.46 -19.63 -1.05
C ARG A 141 5.42 -20.20 -2.02
N GLN A 142 4.13 -20.11 -1.70
CA GLN A 142 3.07 -20.66 -2.55
C GLN A 142 2.91 -19.92 -3.88
N SER A 143 3.30 -18.65 -3.92
CA SER A 143 3.29 -17.83 -5.13
C SER A 143 4.60 -17.89 -5.91
N ALA A 144 5.58 -18.69 -5.48
CA ALA A 144 6.92 -18.75 -6.07
C ALA A 144 7.58 -17.37 -6.19
N GLY A 145 7.45 -16.55 -5.16
CA GLY A 145 8.02 -15.19 -5.15
C GLY A 145 7.27 -14.18 -6.02
N VAL A 146 6.03 -14.46 -6.45
CA VAL A 146 5.18 -13.44 -7.07
C VAL A 146 4.57 -12.53 -5.99
N ASP A 147 4.20 -13.04 -4.83
CA ASP A 147 3.56 -12.29 -3.75
C ASP A 147 4.27 -12.54 -2.40
N GLY A 148 3.66 -12.11 -1.30
CA GLY A 148 4.12 -12.34 0.06
C GLY A 148 5.23 -11.39 0.50
N TYR A 149 5.34 -10.25 -0.17
CA TYR A 149 6.35 -9.24 0.14
C TYR A 149 5.89 -8.27 1.22
N VAL A 150 6.84 -7.83 2.03
CA VAL A 150 6.66 -6.75 3.01
C VAL A 150 7.65 -5.64 2.68
N SER A 151 7.13 -4.43 2.46
CA SER A 151 7.96 -3.27 2.15
C SER A 151 8.27 -2.42 3.39
N VAL A 152 9.53 -2.00 3.51
CA VAL A 152 10.01 -1.04 4.52
C VAL A 152 10.81 0.06 3.84
N GLU A 153 10.56 1.30 4.23
CA GLU A 153 11.18 2.48 3.61
C GLU A 153 12.48 2.87 4.31
N VAL A 154 13.47 3.29 3.51
CA VAL A 154 14.68 3.93 4.03
C VAL A 154 14.34 5.28 4.71
N ASP A 155 15.31 5.86 5.41
CA ASP A 155 15.15 7.19 6.00
C ASP A 155 14.77 8.22 4.91
N PRO A 156 13.60 8.88 5.01
CA PRO A 156 13.12 9.81 3.98
C PRO A 156 13.98 11.07 3.85
N SER A 157 14.80 11.42 4.84
CA SER A 157 15.74 12.54 4.75
C SER A 157 16.83 12.33 3.68
N LEU A 158 17.06 11.07 3.29
CA LEU A 158 18.03 10.70 2.25
C LEU A 158 17.47 10.81 0.83
N ALA A 159 16.21 11.22 0.64
CA ALA A 159 15.54 11.21 -0.68
C ALA A 159 16.29 12.01 -1.77
N HIS A 160 17.13 12.98 -1.40
CA HIS A 160 17.97 13.76 -2.32
C HIS A 160 19.48 13.45 -2.22
N ASP A 161 19.85 12.42 -1.45
CA ASP A 161 21.20 11.87 -1.34
C ASP A 161 21.22 10.45 -1.91
N GLY A 162 21.51 10.35 -3.21
CA GLY A 162 21.56 9.06 -3.93
C GLY A 162 22.56 8.06 -3.30
N PRO A 163 23.84 8.44 -3.08
CA PRO A 163 24.81 7.58 -2.40
C PRO A 163 24.39 7.17 -0.98
N GLY A 164 23.85 8.11 -0.19
CA GLY A 164 23.35 7.83 1.16
C GLY A 164 22.16 6.87 1.14
N THR A 165 21.21 7.08 0.23
CA THR A 165 20.06 6.19 0.00
C THR A 165 20.51 4.78 -0.34
N LEU A 166 21.47 4.61 -1.26
CA LEU A 166 21.99 3.29 -1.63
C LEU A 166 22.66 2.58 -0.44
N ALA A 167 23.47 3.30 0.33
CA ALA A 167 24.13 2.74 1.50
C ALA A 167 23.12 2.31 2.56
N ALA A 168 22.12 3.16 2.86
CA ALA A 168 21.06 2.87 3.80
C ALA A 168 20.17 1.70 3.33
N ALA A 169 19.84 1.64 2.04
CA ALA A 169 19.04 0.57 1.47
C ALA A 169 19.72 -0.80 1.58
N ARG A 170 21.03 -0.87 1.26
CA ARG A 170 21.83 -2.10 1.43
C ARG A 170 21.91 -2.52 2.89
N ALA A 171 22.21 -1.57 3.79
CA ALA A 171 22.33 -1.86 5.21
C ALA A 171 20.99 -2.35 5.81
N LEU A 172 19.86 -1.80 5.38
CA LEU A 172 18.54 -2.23 5.84
C LEU A 172 18.18 -3.62 5.31
N ASP A 173 18.46 -3.91 4.04
CA ASP A 173 18.27 -5.23 3.44
C ASP A 173 19.14 -6.29 4.15
N ASP A 174 20.43 -5.99 4.35
CA ASP A 174 21.39 -6.88 5.07
C ASP A 174 20.97 -7.13 6.52
N ARG A 175 20.38 -6.14 7.19
CA ARG A 175 19.94 -6.28 8.59
C ARG A 175 18.67 -7.10 8.71
N ILE A 176 17.79 -7.05 7.70
CA ILE A 176 16.55 -7.83 7.68
C ILE A 176 16.82 -9.25 7.18
N ASP A 177 17.66 -9.43 6.15
CA ASP A 177 18.12 -10.74 5.65
C ASP A 177 16.97 -11.73 5.36
N ARG A 178 16.00 -11.31 4.53
CA ARG A 178 14.82 -12.12 4.16
C ARG A 178 14.46 -11.97 2.69
N ASP A 179 14.26 -13.09 2.01
CA ASP A 179 13.92 -13.14 0.58
C ASP A 179 12.63 -12.38 0.20
N ASN A 180 11.70 -12.23 1.15
CA ASN A 180 10.43 -11.55 0.94
C ASN A 180 10.36 -10.11 1.48
N VAL A 181 11.49 -9.50 1.84
CA VAL A 181 11.55 -8.05 2.09
C VAL A 181 11.64 -7.29 0.77
N MET A 182 11.06 -6.10 0.73
CA MET A 182 11.32 -5.10 -0.30
C MET A 182 11.80 -3.81 0.37
N ILE A 183 12.98 -3.33 -0.03
CA ILE A 183 13.42 -2.00 0.41
C ILE A 183 12.76 -0.95 -0.44
N LYS A 184 12.09 -0.01 0.23
CA LYS A 184 11.31 1.02 -0.43
C LYS A 184 12.14 2.29 -0.60
N ILE A 185 12.29 2.72 -1.86
CA ILE A 185 13.17 3.82 -2.27
C ILE A 185 12.36 4.85 -3.08
N PRO A 186 12.37 6.14 -2.71
CA PRO A 186 11.75 7.19 -3.49
C PRO A 186 12.31 7.29 -4.92
N ALA A 187 11.42 7.45 -5.90
CA ALA A 187 11.73 7.71 -7.30
C ALA A 187 12.10 9.18 -7.54
N THR A 188 12.82 9.81 -6.63
CA THR A 188 13.44 11.11 -6.92
C THR A 188 14.49 10.92 -8.00
N ARG A 189 14.89 12.02 -8.64
CA ARG A 189 15.96 11.99 -9.64
C ARG A 189 17.24 11.38 -9.08
N GLU A 190 17.55 11.67 -7.82
CA GLU A 190 18.71 11.18 -7.09
C GLU A 190 18.56 9.72 -6.64
N GLY A 191 17.33 9.24 -6.40
CA GLY A 191 17.03 7.87 -5.99
C GLY A 191 17.04 6.85 -7.13
N VAL A 192 16.73 7.25 -8.37
CA VAL A 192 16.70 6.35 -9.55
C VAL A 192 18.02 5.58 -9.76
N PRO A 193 19.22 6.18 -9.66
CA PRO A 193 20.46 5.43 -9.72
C PRO A 193 20.63 4.39 -8.59
N ALA A 194 20.17 4.70 -7.38
CA ALA A 194 20.21 3.76 -6.24
C ALA A 194 19.29 2.56 -6.48
N ILE A 195 18.12 2.78 -7.11
CA ILE A 195 17.19 1.71 -7.50
C ILE A 195 17.87 0.74 -8.48
N ARG A 196 18.47 1.24 -9.57
CA ARG A 196 19.21 0.41 -10.53
C ARG A 196 20.26 -0.44 -9.83
N GLN A 197 21.04 0.18 -8.94
CA GLN A 197 22.12 -0.51 -8.24
C GLN A 197 21.59 -1.60 -7.29
N MET A 198 20.52 -1.33 -6.53
CA MET A 198 19.91 -2.35 -5.66
C MET A 198 19.39 -3.55 -6.45
N ILE A 199 18.79 -3.33 -7.64
CA ILE A 199 18.38 -4.41 -8.54
C ILE A 199 19.60 -5.18 -9.06
N ALA A 200 20.68 -4.48 -9.44
CA ALA A 200 21.93 -5.13 -9.87
C ALA A 200 22.55 -5.97 -8.76
N ASP A 201 22.46 -5.53 -7.50
CA ASP A 201 22.90 -6.27 -6.32
C ASP A 201 22.06 -7.53 -6.05
N GLY A 202 20.91 -7.67 -6.71
CA GLY A 202 20.00 -8.80 -6.56
C GLY A 202 18.97 -8.64 -5.44
N ARG A 203 18.69 -7.40 -5.05
CA ARG A 203 17.79 -7.09 -3.92
C ARG A 203 16.44 -6.63 -4.42
N ASN A 204 15.38 -6.91 -3.66
CA ASN A 204 14.03 -6.54 -4.04
C ASN A 204 13.74 -5.09 -3.68
N VAL A 205 13.12 -4.34 -4.59
CA VAL A 205 12.88 -2.91 -4.42
C VAL A 205 11.41 -2.56 -4.64
N ASN A 206 10.83 -1.84 -3.67
CA ASN A 206 9.58 -1.11 -3.86
C ASN A 206 9.90 0.34 -4.21
N VAL A 207 9.76 0.72 -5.47
CA VAL A 207 10.00 2.11 -5.88
C VAL A 207 8.78 2.95 -5.51
N THR A 208 8.94 4.08 -4.82
CA THR A 208 7.82 4.90 -4.31
C THR A 208 7.83 6.35 -4.80
N LEU A 209 6.77 7.10 -4.52
CA LEU A 209 6.61 8.52 -4.89
C LEU A 209 6.69 8.78 -6.40
N ILE A 210 6.11 7.88 -7.20
CA ILE A 210 5.99 8.08 -8.66
C ILE A 210 4.69 8.82 -8.95
N PHE A 211 4.80 10.03 -9.53
CA PHE A 211 3.68 10.91 -9.84
C PHE A 211 3.56 11.30 -11.33
N SER A 212 4.53 10.90 -12.17
CA SER A 212 4.52 11.20 -13.61
C SER A 212 4.81 9.97 -14.45
N LEU A 213 4.32 9.99 -15.70
CA LEU A 213 4.60 8.97 -16.70
C LEU A 213 6.09 8.94 -17.05
N ASP A 214 6.74 10.10 -17.12
CA ASP A 214 8.17 10.18 -17.43
C ASP A 214 9.04 9.62 -16.29
N ARG A 215 8.72 9.94 -15.04
CA ARG A 215 9.43 9.31 -13.91
C ARG A 215 9.19 7.81 -13.89
N TYR A 216 8.00 7.34 -14.23
CA TYR A 216 7.73 5.92 -14.29
C TYR A 216 8.57 5.22 -15.37
N ARG A 217 8.77 5.86 -16.53
CA ARG A 217 9.69 5.37 -17.58
C ARG A 217 11.13 5.29 -17.07
N ASP A 218 11.62 6.32 -16.37
CA ASP A 218 12.96 6.30 -15.76
C ASP A 218 13.12 5.11 -14.80
N VAL A 219 12.09 4.83 -13.99
CA VAL A 219 12.08 3.73 -13.03
C VAL A 219 12.10 2.36 -13.71
N MET A 220 11.29 2.16 -14.75
CA MET A 220 11.29 0.90 -15.51
C MET A 220 12.63 0.69 -16.25
N GLU A 221 13.20 1.77 -16.81
CA GLU A 221 14.52 1.69 -17.45
C GLU A 221 15.62 1.35 -16.43
N ALA A 222 15.59 1.96 -15.25
CA ALA A 222 16.51 1.63 -14.16
C ALA A 222 16.40 0.17 -13.71
N TYR A 223 15.19 -0.38 -13.67
CA TYR A 223 14.95 -1.80 -13.39
C TYR A 223 15.59 -2.71 -14.45
N LEU A 224 15.28 -2.47 -15.73
CA LEU A 224 15.84 -3.27 -16.84
C LEU A 224 17.37 -3.20 -16.85
N LEU A 225 17.94 -1.99 -16.71
CA LEU A 225 19.39 -1.81 -16.66
C LEU A 225 20.03 -2.50 -15.46
N GLY A 226 19.38 -2.53 -14.30
CA GLY A 226 19.89 -3.23 -13.12
C GLY A 226 19.98 -4.75 -13.35
N LEU A 227 18.93 -5.33 -13.94
CA LEU A 227 18.95 -6.75 -14.33
C LEU A 227 20.05 -7.03 -15.36
N GLU A 228 20.19 -6.16 -16.36
CA GLU A 228 21.21 -6.29 -17.41
C GLU A 228 22.63 -6.16 -16.86
N ASP A 229 22.87 -5.26 -15.92
CA ASP A 229 24.18 -5.12 -15.27
C ASP A 229 24.54 -6.38 -14.48
N ARG A 230 23.57 -6.93 -13.74
CA ARG A 230 23.77 -8.19 -13.01
C ARG A 230 24.12 -9.35 -13.94
N LEU A 231 23.45 -9.46 -15.07
CA LEU A 231 23.75 -10.50 -16.07
C LEU A 231 25.12 -10.33 -16.71
N LYS A 232 25.60 -9.09 -16.91
CA LYS A 232 26.98 -8.85 -17.41
C LYS A 232 28.04 -9.36 -16.42
N GLU A 233 27.73 -9.40 -15.13
CA GLU A 233 28.57 -9.99 -14.09
C GLU A 233 28.42 -11.52 -13.99
N GLY A 234 27.55 -12.13 -14.79
CA GLY A 234 27.29 -13.57 -14.77
C GLY A 234 26.44 -14.04 -13.58
N LEU A 235 25.76 -13.12 -12.90
CA LEU A 235 24.91 -13.40 -11.75
C LEU A 235 23.45 -13.64 -12.18
N PRO A 236 22.69 -14.51 -11.48
CA PRO A 236 21.31 -14.83 -11.83
C PRO A 236 20.35 -13.68 -11.54
N VAL A 237 19.27 -13.59 -12.33
CA VAL A 237 18.19 -12.59 -12.15
C VAL A 237 16.89 -13.18 -11.58
N GLU A 238 16.82 -14.50 -11.46
CA GLU A 238 15.71 -15.18 -10.81
C GLU A 238 15.60 -14.78 -9.34
N GLY A 239 14.36 -14.59 -8.86
CA GLY A 239 14.07 -14.20 -7.49
C GLY A 239 14.10 -12.68 -7.22
N ILE A 240 14.60 -11.87 -8.17
CA ILE A 240 14.58 -10.40 -8.04
C ILE A 240 13.19 -9.86 -8.41
N ALA A 241 12.47 -9.38 -7.41
CA ALA A 241 11.18 -8.74 -7.57
C ALA A 241 11.27 -7.23 -7.35
N SER A 242 10.43 -6.50 -8.09
CA SER A 242 10.25 -5.08 -7.87
C SER A 242 8.82 -4.65 -8.15
N VAL A 243 8.36 -3.64 -7.41
CA VAL A 243 7.10 -2.95 -7.67
C VAL A 243 7.35 -1.46 -7.83
N ALA A 244 6.54 -0.79 -8.65
CA ALA A 244 6.61 0.64 -8.89
C ALA A 244 5.33 1.32 -8.38
N SER A 245 5.40 1.85 -7.16
CA SER A 245 4.30 2.51 -6.45
C SER A 245 3.96 3.86 -7.08
N PHE A 246 3.00 3.83 -8.01
CA PHE A 246 2.43 4.95 -8.74
C PHE A 246 1.23 5.53 -7.98
N PHE A 247 1.32 6.80 -7.59
CA PHE A 247 0.35 7.42 -6.69
C PHE A 247 -0.89 7.92 -7.44
N ILE A 248 -2.06 7.57 -6.92
CA ILE A 248 -3.35 7.83 -7.58
C ILE A 248 -4.05 9.06 -6.99
N SER A 249 -4.64 8.96 -5.79
CA SER A 249 -5.60 9.98 -5.32
C SER A 249 -5.03 11.39 -5.16
N ARG A 250 -3.71 11.52 -4.97
CA ARG A 250 -3.04 12.83 -4.85
C ARG A 250 -3.08 13.62 -6.16
N VAL A 251 -3.09 12.93 -7.30
CA VAL A 251 -3.14 13.51 -8.64
C VAL A 251 -4.49 14.18 -8.86
N ASP A 252 -5.60 13.46 -8.62
CA ASP A 252 -6.94 14.05 -8.72
C ASP A 252 -7.14 15.18 -7.72
N THR A 253 -6.61 15.07 -6.49
CA THR A 253 -6.76 16.15 -5.49
C THR A 253 -6.14 17.47 -5.99
N GLU A 254 -4.94 17.45 -6.55
CA GLU A 254 -4.27 18.66 -7.04
C GLU A 254 -4.82 19.10 -8.40
N ILE A 255 -5.12 18.18 -9.32
CA ILE A 255 -5.68 18.53 -10.63
C ILE A 255 -7.10 19.08 -10.50
N ASP A 256 -7.97 18.47 -9.69
CA ASP A 256 -9.33 18.96 -9.46
C ASP A 256 -9.31 20.39 -8.91
N LYS A 257 -8.39 20.69 -7.97
CA LYS A 257 -8.19 22.04 -7.43
C LYS A 257 -7.78 23.05 -8.52
N ARG A 258 -6.91 22.66 -9.44
CA ARG A 258 -6.51 23.51 -10.59
C ARG A 258 -7.67 23.70 -11.56
N LEU A 259 -8.42 22.64 -11.87
CA LEU A 259 -9.61 22.68 -12.73
C LEU A 259 -10.72 23.55 -12.12
N ASP A 260 -10.95 23.45 -10.81
CA ASP A 260 -11.90 24.31 -10.08
C ASP A 260 -11.50 25.78 -10.14
N SER A 261 -10.20 26.07 -10.06
CA SER A 261 -9.67 27.43 -10.20
C SER A 261 -9.84 27.99 -11.62
N ILE A 262 -9.76 27.14 -12.65
CA ILE A 262 -10.02 27.51 -14.06
C ILE A 262 -11.52 27.77 -14.28
N GLY A 263 -12.39 26.92 -13.74
CA GLY A 263 -13.84 27.14 -13.66
C GLY A 263 -14.63 27.11 -14.97
N THR A 264 -14.00 26.77 -16.11
CA THR A 264 -14.74 26.62 -17.38
C THR A 264 -15.55 25.31 -17.38
N PRO A 265 -16.68 25.23 -18.10
CA PRO A 265 -17.46 23.99 -18.18
C PRO A 265 -16.65 22.78 -18.67
N GLY A 266 -15.71 22.98 -19.60
CA GLY A 266 -14.82 21.93 -20.09
C GLY A 266 -13.82 21.46 -19.03
N ALA A 267 -13.18 22.39 -18.31
CA ALA A 267 -12.25 22.04 -17.23
C ALA A 267 -12.97 21.28 -16.10
N LEU A 268 -14.14 21.76 -15.67
CA LEU A 268 -14.91 21.12 -14.60
C LEU A 268 -15.43 19.72 -14.96
N ALA A 269 -15.57 19.41 -16.25
CA ALA A 269 -15.96 18.10 -16.74
C ALA A 269 -14.83 17.05 -16.66
N LEU A 270 -13.57 17.48 -16.49
CA LEU A 270 -12.41 16.59 -16.34
C LEU A 270 -12.12 16.18 -14.89
N ARG A 271 -12.87 16.69 -13.91
CA ARG A 271 -12.64 16.39 -12.50
C ARG A 271 -12.81 14.90 -12.19
N GLY A 272 -11.93 14.36 -11.34
CA GLY A 272 -11.93 12.96 -10.95
C GLY A 272 -11.58 11.97 -12.08
N THR A 273 -11.07 12.47 -13.21
CA THR A 273 -10.66 11.62 -14.34
C THR A 273 -9.14 11.47 -14.41
N ALA A 274 -8.38 12.42 -13.89
CA ALA A 274 -6.96 12.56 -14.20
C ALA A 274 -6.11 11.42 -13.62
N ALA A 275 -6.35 11.02 -12.37
CA ALA A 275 -5.57 9.95 -11.73
C ALA A 275 -5.81 8.58 -12.38
N VAL A 276 -7.07 8.25 -12.66
CA VAL A 276 -7.41 7.00 -13.37
C VAL A 276 -6.82 7.02 -14.78
N ASN A 277 -7.00 8.13 -15.52
CA ASN A 277 -6.44 8.26 -16.85
C ASN A 277 -4.92 8.11 -16.83
N GLN A 278 -4.21 8.78 -15.93
CA GLN A 278 -2.77 8.66 -15.79
C GLN A 278 -2.32 7.21 -15.52
N ALA A 279 -3.02 6.49 -14.64
CA ALA A 279 -2.69 5.10 -14.32
C ALA A 279 -2.89 4.16 -15.51
N LYS A 280 -3.95 4.36 -16.32
CA LYS A 280 -4.13 3.59 -17.58
C LYS A 280 -2.98 3.82 -18.55
N LEU A 281 -2.53 5.06 -18.65
CA LEU A 281 -1.41 5.45 -19.53
C LEU A 281 -0.06 4.95 -18.99
N ALA A 282 0.09 4.87 -17.67
CA ALA A 282 1.22 4.22 -17.02
C ALA A 282 1.22 2.71 -17.33
N TYR A 283 0.07 2.04 -17.21
CA TYR A 283 -0.08 0.62 -17.52
C TYR A 283 0.20 0.31 -19.00
N ASP A 284 -0.24 1.17 -19.91
CA ASP A 284 0.06 1.07 -21.34
C ASP A 284 1.58 1.14 -21.60
N SER A 285 2.28 2.07 -20.93
CA SER A 285 3.75 2.16 -20.99
C SER A 285 4.44 0.93 -20.38
N PHE A 286 3.90 0.39 -19.28
CA PHE A 286 4.37 -0.87 -18.69
C PHE A 286 4.25 -2.04 -19.67
N ALA A 287 3.10 -2.19 -20.33
CA ALA A 287 2.87 -3.24 -21.29
C ALA A 287 3.83 -3.14 -22.49
N GLU A 288 4.15 -1.92 -22.93
CA GLU A 288 5.15 -1.68 -23.98
C GLU A 288 6.57 -2.06 -23.53
N VAL A 289 7.02 -1.55 -22.38
CA VAL A 289 8.40 -1.73 -21.88
C VAL A 289 8.70 -3.19 -21.53
N PHE A 290 7.76 -3.90 -20.91
CA PHE A 290 7.89 -5.32 -20.57
C PHE A 290 7.38 -6.22 -21.71
N SER A 291 7.74 -5.87 -22.94
CA SER A 291 7.48 -6.65 -24.15
C SER A 291 8.66 -6.61 -25.11
N GLY A 292 8.55 -7.38 -26.21
CA GLY A 292 9.57 -7.39 -27.26
C GLY A 292 10.90 -8.07 -26.87
N PRO A 293 11.91 -8.01 -27.76
CA PRO A 293 13.12 -8.83 -27.65
C PRO A 293 13.99 -8.57 -26.40
N ARG A 294 14.10 -7.30 -25.97
CA ARG A 294 14.89 -6.93 -24.77
C ARG A 294 14.31 -7.61 -23.53
N TRP A 295 13.02 -7.43 -23.29
CA TRP A 295 12.34 -8.06 -22.16
C TRP A 295 12.33 -9.59 -22.28
N GLN A 296 12.00 -10.15 -23.46
CA GLN A 296 11.99 -11.59 -23.64
C GLN A 296 13.33 -12.24 -23.29
N THR A 297 14.45 -11.60 -23.60
CA THR A 297 15.79 -12.11 -23.21
C THR A 297 15.92 -12.25 -21.70
N LEU A 298 15.52 -11.23 -20.94
CA LEU A 298 15.55 -11.25 -19.46
C LEU A 298 14.56 -12.28 -18.89
N ALA A 299 13.34 -12.33 -19.44
CA ALA A 299 12.30 -13.26 -18.99
C ALA A 299 12.71 -14.73 -19.19
N HIS A 300 13.38 -15.08 -20.30
CA HIS A 300 13.91 -16.43 -20.51
C HIS A 300 15.00 -16.82 -19.49
N LEU A 301 15.62 -15.85 -18.84
CA LEU A 301 16.61 -16.03 -17.78
C LEU A 301 16.01 -15.99 -16.37
N GLY A 302 14.67 -15.99 -16.26
CA GLY A 302 13.96 -16.03 -14.98
C GLY A 302 13.63 -14.67 -14.37
N ALA A 303 13.86 -13.56 -15.10
CA ALA A 303 13.45 -12.24 -14.61
C ALA A 303 11.92 -12.11 -14.53
N GLN A 304 11.44 -11.41 -13.50
CA GLN A 304 10.04 -11.06 -13.32
C GLN A 304 9.77 -9.63 -13.80
N VAL A 305 8.53 -9.30 -14.20
CA VAL A 305 8.20 -7.90 -14.55
C VAL A 305 8.22 -7.03 -13.29
N GLN A 306 8.68 -5.77 -13.40
CA GLN A 306 8.45 -4.80 -12.33
C GLN A 306 6.99 -4.35 -12.38
N ARG A 307 6.17 -4.87 -11.47
CA ARG A 307 4.72 -4.63 -11.49
C ARG A 307 4.40 -3.18 -11.12
N PRO A 308 3.52 -2.47 -11.85
CA PRO A 308 2.93 -1.25 -11.33
C PRO A 308 2.14 -1.55 -10.05
N LEU A 309 2.35 -0.72 -9.04
CA LEU A 309 1.62 -0.76 -7.78
C LEU A 309 0.82 0.54 -7.65
N TRP A 310 -0.50 0.44 -7.60
CA TRP A 310 -1.37 1.60 -7.40
C TRP A 310 -1.37 1.98 -5.92
N ALA A 311 -0.78 3.13 -5.60
CA ALA A 311 -0.65 3.64 -4.25
C ALA A 311 -1.55 4.84 -3.99
N SER A 312 -1.85 5.11 -2.72
CA SER A 312 -2.78 6.19 -2.35
C SER A 312 -4.13 6.04 -3.06
N THR A 313 -4.76 4.86 -2.95
CA THR A 313 -6.00 4.50 -3.66
C THR A 313 -7.26 4.71 -2.82
N SER A 314 -7.17 5.40 -1.69
CA SER A 314 -8.34 5.91 -0.97
C SER A 314 -8.93 7.13 -1.67
N THR A 315 -10.21 7.10 -1.99
CA THR A 315 -10.94 8.27 -2.50
C THR A 315 -10.92 9.43 -1.50
N LYS A 316 -10.57 10.64 -1.95
CA LYS A 316 -10.48 11.84 -1.09
C LYS A 316 -11.69 12.77 -1.23
N ASN A 317 -12.36 12.74 -2.38
CA ASN A 317 -13.55 13.54 -2.65
C ASN A 317 -14.80 12.71 -2.31
N PRO A 318 -15.65 13.14 -1.35
CA PRO A 318 -16.85 12.39 -0.97
C PRO A 318 -17.91 12.31 -2.07
N ALA A 319 -17.78 13.09 -3.16
CA ALA A 319 -18.64 12.97 -4.34
C ALA A 319 -18.28 11.77 -5.22
N TYR A 320 -17.12 11.16 -5.03
CA TYR A 320 -16.67 9.99 -5.79
C TYR A 320 -16.92 8.73 -4.96
N PRO A 321 -17.17 7.57 -5.61
CA PRO A 321 -17.23 6.29 -4.91
C PRO A 321 -15.95 6.03 -4.11
N ASP A 322 -16.08 5.50 -2.90
CA ASP A 322 -14.96 5.13 -2.02
C ASP A 322 -14.13 3.95 -2.55
N THR A 323 -14.68 3.18 -3.50
CA THR A 323 -13.98 2.12 -4.26
C THR A 323 -13.42 2.57 -5.60
N LEU A 324 -13.62 3.83 -6.03
CA LEU A 324 -13.32 4.33 -7.39
C LEU A 324 -11.98 3.84 -7.94
N TYR A 325 -10.90 4.08 -7.21
CA TYR A 325 -9.55 3.78 -7.69
C TYR A 325 -9.22 2.30 -7.67
N VAL A 326 -9.89 1.49 -6.85
CA VAL A 326 -9.71 0.03 -6.90
C VAL A 326 -10.43 -0.50 -8.13
N ASP A 327 -11.73 -0.21 -8.26
CA ASP A 327 -12.58 -0.68 -9.35
C ASP A 327 -12.04 -0.29 -10.74
N ALA A 328 -11.48 0.92 -10.88
CA ALA A 328 -11.04 1.46 -12.17
C ALA A 328 -9.65 0.98 -12.63
N LEU A 329 -8.86 0.33 -11.77
CA LEU A 329 -7.43 0.06 -12.00
C LEU A 329 -7.08 -1.44 -11.98
N ILE A 330 -8.06 -2.33 -12.09
CA ILE A 330 -7.86 -3.78 -12.02
C ILE A 330 -7.27 -4.29 -13.35
N GLY A 331 -6.17 -5.04 -13.27
CA GLY A 331 -5.64 -5.79 -14.39
C GLY A 331 -4.38 -6.61 -14.09
N PRO A 332 -3.89 -7.38 -15.09
CA PRO A 332 -2.86 -8.37 -14.86
C PRO A 332 -1.50 -7.76 -14.57
N HIS A 333 -0.72 -8.45 -13.74
CA HIS A 333 0.61 -8.05 -13.29
C HIS A 333 0.62 -6.70 -12.58
N THR A 334 -0.42 -6.40 -11.80
CA THR A 334 -0.50 -5.17 -11.02
C THR A 334 -0.63 -5.47 -9.54
N VAL A 335 -0.34 -4.48 -8.71
CA VAL A 335 -0.57 -4.49 -7.27
C VAL A 335 -1.43 -3.28 -6.93
N ASN A 336 -2.30 -3.38 -5.94
CA ASN A 336 -2.97 -2.22 -5.37
C ASN A 336 -2.76 -2.25 -3.85
N THR A 337 -2.15 -1.22 -3.28
CA THR A 337 -1.97 -1.13 -1.82
C THR A 337 -3.12 -0.33 -1.21
N LEU A 338 -3.85 -0.96 -0.30
CA LEU A 338 -5.14 -0.52 0.20
C LEU A 338 -5.02 -0.12 1.67
N PRO A 339 -5.33 1.13 2.04
CA PRO A 339 -5.58 1.49 3.42
C PRO A 339 -6.78 0.70 3.99
N ASP A 340 -6.85 0.52 5.31
CA ASP A 340 -7.85 -0.33 5.97
C ASP A 340 -9.28 -0.01 5.51
N ALA A 341 -9.66 1.27 5.48
CA ALA A 341 -11.00 1.70 5.07
C ALA A 341 -11.32 1.38 3.60
N THR A 342 -10.33 1.45 2.71
CA THR A 342 -10.52 1.11 1.29
C THR A 342 -10.58 -0.39 1.07
N LEU A 343 -9.80 -1.16 1.84
CA LEU A 343 -9.88 -2.61 1.88
C LEU A 343 -11.26 -3.09 2.37
N GLU A 344 -11.78 -2.47 3.43
CA GLU A 344 -13.13 -2.73 3.96
C GLU A 344 -14.21 -2.38 2.94
N ALA A 345 -14.18 -1.16 2.37
CA ALA A 345 -15.16 -0.72 1.38
C ALA A 345 -15.18 -1.62 0.14
N PHE A 346 -14.00 -1.96 -0.40
CA PHE A 346 -13.91 -2.86 -1.55
C PHE A 346 -14.40 -4.26 -1.21
N SER A 347 -14.11 -4.77 0.00
CA SER A 347 -14.63 -6.06 0.45
C SER A 347 -16.15 -6.05 0.60
N ASP A 348 -16.77 -4.94 1.00
CA ASP A 348 -18.23 -4.84 1.13
C ASP A 348 -18.94 -4.73 -0.23
N HIS A 349 -18.46 -3.85 -1.12
CA HIS A 349 -19.20 -3.49 -2.34
C HIS A 349 -18.33 -3.13 -3.56
N GLY A 350 -17.10 -3.62 -3.63
CA GLY A 350 -16.21 -3.42 -4.78
C GLY A 350 -16.69 -4.13 -6.06
N THR A 351 -16.27 -3.61 -7.22
CA THR A 351 -16.59 -4.18 -8.53
C THR A 351 -15.37 -4.85 -9.13
N VAL A 352 -15.40 -6.19 -9.22
CA VAL A 352 -14.31 -6.96 -9.82
C VAL A 352 -14.53 -7.10 -11.34
N ALA A 353 -13.74 -6.35 -12.11
CA ALA A 353 -13.65 -6.45 -13.57
C ALA A 353 -12.31 -5.92 -14.07
N ARG A 354 -11.76 -6.44 -15.18
CA ARG A 354 -10.56 -5.87 -15.81
C ARG A 354 -10.90 -4.51 -16.43
N THR A 355 -10.26 -3.46 -15.93
CA THR A 355 -10.59 -2.05 -16.26
C THR A 355 -9.38 -1.22 -16.66
N ILE A 356 -8.17 -1.61 -16.26
CA ILE A 356 -6.95 -0.80 -16.44
C ILE A 356 -6.60 -0.53 -17.92
N ASP A 357 -6.90 -1.45 -18.82
CA ASP A 357 -6.59 -1.35 -20.25
C ASP A 357 -7.84 -1.10 -21.11
N VAL A 358 -8.97 -0.79 -20.48
CA VAL A 358 -10.21 -0.43 -21.16
C VAL A 358 -10.26 1.08 -21.40
N GLY A 359 -10.48 1.50 -22.64
CA GLY A 359 -10.68 2.91 -22.98
C GLY A 359 -9.41 3.78 -22.93
N VAL A 360 -8.23 3.20 -23.15
CA VAL A 360 -6.93 3.91 -23.13
C VAL A 360 -6.89 5.10 -24.09
N GLY A 361 -7.52 5.00 -25.26
CA GLY A 361 -7.61 6.13 -26.21
C GLY A 361 -8.40 7.32 -25.67
N THR A 362 -9.49 7.07 -24.93
CA THR A 362 -10.24 8.13 -24.23
C THR A 362 -9.43 8.71 -23.08
N ALA A 363 -8.75 7.86 -22.31
CA ALA A 363 -7.86 8.29 -21.23
C ALA A 363 -6.76 9.22 -21.76
N ARG A 364 -6.14 8.87 -22.90
CA ARG A 364 -5.17 9.72 -23.61
C ARG A 364 -5.77 11.06 -24.00
N ALA A 365 -6.91 11.06 -24.67
CA ALA A 365 -7.56 12.28 -25.13
C ALA A 365 -7.89 13.23 -23.98
N GLN A 366 -8.46 12.73 -22.88
CA GLN A 366 -8.79 13.52 -21.70
C GLN A 366 -7.54 14.01 -20.95
N TRP A 367 -6.49 13.17 -20.89
CA TRP A 367 -5.20 13.56 -20.32
C TRP A 367 -4.57 14.72 -21.09
N ASP A 368 -4.57 14.64 -22.43
CA ASP A 368 -4.05 15.69 -23.29
C ASP A 368 -4.93 16.96 -23.24
N GLU A 369 -6.24 16.82 -23.01
CA GLU A 369 -7.17 17.94 -22.85
C GLU A 369 -6.87 18.80 -21.61
N LEU A 370 -6.26 18.24 -20.56
CA LEU A 370 -5.85 19.00 -19.37
C LEU A 370 -4.97 20.21 -19.75
N ALA A 371 -4.03 20.02 -20.69
CA ALA A 371 -3.15 21.08 -21.17
C ALA A 371 -3.91 22.15 -21.96
N VAL A 372 -4.97 21.77 -22.69
CA VAL A 372 -5.85 22.71 -23.42
C VAL A 372 -6.56 23.65 -22.45
N HIS A 373 -6.93 23.17 -21.25
CA HIS A 373 -7.49 24.00 -20.18
C HIS A 373 -6.44 24.71 -19.33
N GLY A 374 -5.15 24.56 -19.64
CA GLY A 374 -4.05 25.25 -18.96
C GLY A 374 -3.48 24.51 -17.74
N VAL A 375 -3.82 23.23 -17.53
CA VAL A 375 -3.20 22.40 -16.49
C VAL A 375 -1.88 21.83 -16.99
N ASN A 376 -0.78 22.30 -16.41
CA ASN A 376 0.55 21.72 -16.63
C ASN A 376 0.75 20.50 -15.71
N VAL A 377 0.66 19.30 -16.28
CA VAL A 377 0.78 18.03 -15.54
C VAL A 377 2.21 17.75 -15.03
N ASP A 378 3.24 18.30 -15.68
CA ASP A 378 4.62 18.17 -15.21
C ASP A 378 4.85 19.00 -13.95
N ASP A 379 4.27 20.21 -13.90
CA ASP A 379 4.29 21.05 -12.70
C ASP A 379 3.51 20.40 -11.55
N VAL A 380 2.35 19.78 -11.83
CA VAL A 380 1.61 18.97 -10.85
C VAL A 380 2.50 17.86 -10.30
N ALA A 381 3.13 17.06 -11.15
CA ALA A 381 3.96 15.95 -10.71
C ALA A 381 5.16 16.42 -9.88
N ASN A 382 5.84 17.48 -10.30
CA ASN A 382 6.95 18.07 -9.56
C ASN A 382 6.51 18.60 -8.19
N GLN A 383 5.34 19.22 -8.10
CA GLN A 383 4.77 19.66 -6.82
C GLN A 383 4.47 18.45 -5.91
N LEU A 384 3.80 17.43 -6.43
CA LEU A 384 3.43 16.24 -5.66
C LEU A 384 4.66 15.44 -5.18
N GLU A 385 5.73 15.36 -5.98
CA GLU A 385 7.01 14.77 -5.57
C GLU A 385 7.59 15.52 -4.37
N ARG A 386 7.74 16.86 -4.47
CA ARG A 386 8.27 17.70 -3.39
C ARG A 386 7.44 17.61 -2.11
N GLU A 387 6.12 17.72 -2.24
CA GLU A 387 5.20 17.62 -1.10
C GLU A 387 5.20 16.21 -0.49
N GLY A 388 5.32 15.18 -1.32
CA GLY A 388 5.41 13.78 -0.88
C GLY A 388 6.65 13.52 -0.05
N VAL A 389 7.83 13.93 -0.55
CA VAL A 389 9.10 13.83 0.19
C VAL A 389 9.03 14.63 1.49
N ALA A 390 8.60 15.89 1.44
CA ALA A 390 8.51 16.75 2.62
C ALA A 390 7.56 16.19 3.69
N SER A 391 6.42 15.62 3.27
CA SER A 391 5.47 14.97 4.18
C SER A 391 6.10 13.77 4.90
N PHE A 392 6.91 12.96 4.21
CA PHE A 392 7.52 11.78 4.80
C PHE A 392 8.66 12.15 5.74
N ILE A 393 9.50 13.12 5.37
CA ILE A 393 10.52 13.70 6.26
C ILE A 393 9.88 14.21 7.54
N LYS A 394 8.82 15.03 7.42
CA LYS A 394 8.12 15.57 8.58
C LYS A 394 7.54 14.47 9.49
N SER A 395 6.88 13.46 8.93
CA SER A 395 6.35 12.34 9.72
C SER A 395 7.44 11.60 10.49
N PHE A 396 8.62 11.44 9.87
CA PHE A 396 9.77 10.82 10.51
C PHE A 396 10.35 11.69 11.62
N GLU A 397 10.57 12.98 11.38
CA GLU A 397 11.05 13.95 12.38
C GLU A 397 10.10 14.05 13.58
N ASP A 398 8.79 14.16 13.35
CA ASP A 398 7.77 14.23 14.40
C ASP A 398 7.78 12.95 15.26
N LEU A 399 7.97 11.78 14.64
CA LEU A 399 8.08 10.51 15.35
C LEU A 399 9.35 10.45 16.20
N ILE A 400 10.51 10.76 15.61
CA ILE A 400 11.78 10.74 16.31
C ILE A 400 11.79 11.74 17.46
N SER A 401 11.19 12.92 17.31
CA SER A 401 11.02 13.89 18.40
C SER A 401 10.22 13.30 19.55
N ALA A 402 9.08 12.66 19.28
CA ALA A 402 8.28 12.03 20.33
C ALA A 402 9.01 10.89 21.05
N LEU A 403 9.87 10.14 20.35
CA LEU A 403 10.70 9.12 20.96
C LEU A 403 11.80 9.72 21.85
N HIS A 404 12.37 10.87 21.48
CA HIS A 404 13.31 11.59 22.36
C HIS A 404 12.62 12.07 23.65
N ASP A 405 11.42 12.63 23.54
CA ASP A 405 10.62 13.05 24.71
C ASP A 405 10.32 11.85 25.63
N LYS A 406 9.92 10.72 25.03
CA LYS A 406 9.66 9.48 25.77
C LYS A 406 10.92 8.92 26.43
N ALA A 407 12.04 8.86 25.73
CA ALA A 407 13.31 8.40 26.30
C ALA A 407 13.73 9.27 27.50
N SER A 408 13.53 10.59 27.42
CA SER A 408 13.81 11.52 28.51
C SER A 408 12.95 11.22 29.74
N SER A 409 11.67 10.88 29.54
CA SER A 409 10.75 10.49 30.63
C SER A 409 11.05 9.13 31.26
N LEU A 410 11.82 8.26 30.59
CA LEU A 410 12.24 6.95 31.11
C LEU A 410 13.56 7.02 31.88
N GLY A 411 14.36 8.07 31.64
CA GLY A 411 15.63 8.33 32.32
C GLY A 411 15.50 9.18 33.58
N SER A 412 14.34 9.83 33.78
CA SER A 412 13.91 10.47 35.03
C SER A 412 13.25 9.48 35.96
#